data_AF-A0AA88WIM6-F1
#
_entry.id   AF-A0AA88WIM6-F1
#
_cell.length_a   1.000
_cell.length_b   1.000
_cell.length_c   1.000
_cell.angle_alpha   90.00
_cell.angle_beta   90.00
_cell.angle_gamma   90.00
#
_symmetry.space_group_name_H-M   'P 1'
#
loop_
_entity.id
_entity.type
_entity.pdbx_description
1 polymer ?
#
loop_
_entity_poly.entity_id
_entity_poly.type
_entity_poly.pdbx_seq_one_letter_code
_entity_poly.pdbx_strand_id
1 'polypeptide(L)'
;MPLETFKPWVWNARPPRFIFNARWVTNDPCEAPHVFFFDSIEKRSINEIVTSYVRAAPRGLSDYVTRITVFSSATKLNEKGGSECCDIVHVDGKDVAEVKLRTCMKDEIIA
;
A
#
# COMPACT_ATOMS: atom_id res chain seq x y z
N MET A 1 -2.36 -6.78 6.19
CA MET A 1 -3.30 -7.92 6.31
C MET A 1 -4.62 -7.54 5.65
N PRO A 2 -5.23 -8.45 4.87
CA PRO A 2 -6.41 -8.17 4.06
C PRO A 2 -7.68 -7.96 4.89
N LEU A 3 -8.67 -7.27 4.32
CA LEU A 3 -10.01 -7.12 4.88
C LEU A 3 -10.86 -8.35 4.59
N GLU A 4 -11.68 -8.77 5.55
CA GLU A 4 -12.65 -9.86 5.39
C GLU A 4 -13.87 -9.40 4.56
N THR A 5 -13.66 -9.25 3.25
CA THR A 5 -14.72 -8.81 2.32
C THR A 5 -15.46 -9.96 1.63
N PHE A 6 -14.97 -11.20 1.77
CA PHE A 6 -15.56 -12.36 1.10
C PHE A 6 -16.79 -12.85 1.85
N LYS A 7 -17.93 -12.89 1.16
CA LYS A 7 -19.11 -13.57 1.68
C LYS A 7 -19.03 -15.06 1.38
N PRO A 8 -19.38 -15.93 2.33
CA PRO A 8 -19.48 -17.36 2.04
C PRO A 8 -20.56 -17.59 0.98
N TRP A 9 -20.30 -18.53 0.07
CA TRP A 9 -21.27 -18.89 -0.98
C TRP A 9 -22.50 -19.62 -0.41
N VAL A 10 -22.37 -20.22 0.78
CA VAL A 10 -23.45 -20.91 1.50
C VAL A 10 -23.88 -20.08 2.70
N TRP A 11 -25.19 -19.82 2.82
CA TRP A 11 -25.80 -18.95 3.83
C TRP A 11 -25.47 -19.32 5.29
N ASN A 12 -25.35 -20.61 5.58
CA ASN A 12 -25.02 -21.15 6.91
C ASN A 12 -23.65 -21.84 6.95
N ALA A 13 -22.74 -21.48 6.04
CA ALA A 13 -21.36 -21.94 6.15
C ALA A 13 -20.84 -21.51 7.53
N ARG A 14 -20.48 -22.49 8.38
CA ARG A 14 -19.67 -22.17 9.56
C ARG A 14 -18.41 -21.47 9.06
N PRO A 15 -18.06 -20.31 9.65
CA PRO A 15 -17.14 -19.36 9.04
C PRO A 15 -15.86 -20.04 8.55
N PRO A 16 -15.37 -19.71 7.34
CA PRO A 16 -14.10 -20.25 6.91
C PRO A 16 -13.01 -19.68 7.82
N ARG A 17 -12.19 -20.56 8.40
CA ARG A 17 -10.88 -20.15 8.91
C ARG A 17 -10.04 -19.83 7.68
N PHE A 18 -10.00 -18.57 7.27
CA PHE A 18 -9.05 -18.13 6.25
C PHE A 18 -7.67 -18.66 6.62
N ILE A 19 -6.92 -19.16 5.64
CA ILE A 19 -5.55 -19.66 5.86
C ILE A 19 -4.58 -18.53 6.22
N PHE A 20 -5.06 -17.28 6.27
CA PHE A 20 -4.34 -16.08 6.64
C PHE A 20 -5.21 -15.23 7.58
N ASN A 21 -4.56 -14.42 8.41
CA ASN A 21 -5.26 -13.46 9.27
C ASN A 21 -5.94 -12.38 8.43
N ALA A 22 -7.26 -12.26 8.55
CA ALA A 22 -8.05 -11.18 7.97
C ALA A 22 -8.49 -10.21 9.08
N ARG A 23 -8.58 -8.91 8.75
CA ARG A 23 -9.19 -7.90 9.64
C ARG A 23 -10.67 -7.78 9.33
N TRP A 24 -11.46 -7.60 10.38
CA TRP A 24 -12.89 -7.29 10.26
C TRP A 24 -13.08 -5.94 9.57
N VAL A 25 -14.15 -5.82 8.78
CA VAL A 25 -14.58 -4.55 8.21
C VAL A 25 -15.32 -3.77 9.29
N THR A 26 -14.79 -2.62 9.67
CA THR A 26 -15.36 -1.72 10.68
C THR A 26 -15.78 -0.42 10.02
N ASN A 27 -16.86 0.18 10.53
CA ASN A 27 -17.33 1.50 10.12
C ASN A 27 -16.68 2.61 10.96
N ASP A 28 -15.96 2.26 12.04
CA ASP A 28 -15.18 3.24 12.78
C ASP A 28 -14.05 3.74 11.87
N PRO A 29 -14.03 5.03 11.53
CA PRO A 29 -13.03 5.55 10.62
C PRO A 29 -11.62 5.54 11.21
N CYS A 30 -11.45 5.46 12.54
CA CYS A 30 -10.15 5.31 13.22
C CYS A 30 -9.58 3.90 13.06
N GLU A 31 -10.44 2.88 13.04
CA GLU A 31 -10.03 1.47 12.90
C GLU A 31 -9.97 1.01 11.44
N ALA A 32 -10.75 1.65 10.55
CA ALA A 32 -10.78 1.33 9.13
C ALA A 32 -9.42 1.59 8.46
N PRO A 33 -8.85 0.65 7.70
CA PRO A 33 -7.53 0.85 7.09
C PRO A 33 -7.60 1.86 5.94
N HIS A 34 -6.46 2.51 5.65
CA HIS A 34 -6.30 3.18 4.37
C HIS A 34 -6.16 2.13 3.26
N VAL A 35 -7.05 2.19 2.26
CA VAL A 35 -7.02 1.28 1.11
C VAL A 35 -6.76 2.08 -0.15
N PHE A 36 -5.73 1.68 -0.88
CA PHE A 36 -5.36 2.23 -2.19
C PHE A 36 -5.31 1.11 -3.22
N PHE A 37 -5.86 1.36 -4.40
CA PHE A 37 -5.78 0.45 -5.53
C PHE A 37 -4.68 0.88 -6.48
N PHE A 38 -4.08 -0.11 -7.14
CA PHE A 38 -3.18 0.15 -8.25
C PHE A 38 -3.92 0.91 -9.35
N ASP A 39 -3.29 1.97 -9.86
CA ASP A 39 -3.83 2.82 -10.91
C ASP A 39 -3.02 2.66 -12.20
N SER A 40 -1.72 2.96 -12.15
CA SER A 40 -0.86 2.91 -13.33
C SER A 40 0.60 2.63 -12.98
N ILE A 41 1.37 2.27 -14.02
CA ILE A 41 2.82 2.13 -13.96
C ILE A 41 3.43 2.79 -15.19
N GLU A 42 4.43 3.63 -14.98
CA GLU A 42 5.07 4.41 -16.03
C GLU A 42 6.59 4.34 -15.89
N LYS A 43 7.29 4.21 -17.03
CA LYS A 43 8.75 4.29 -17.05
C LYS A 43 9.16 5.74 -17.20
N ARG A 44 9.62 6.37 -16.12
CA ARG A 44 10.02 7.78 -16.11
C ARG A 44 11.41 7.98 -16.72
N SER A 45 12.34 7.04 -16.50
CA SER A 45 13.68 7.09 -17.09
C SER A 45 14.23 5.68 -17.35
N ILE A 46 15.45 5.59 -17.87
CA ILE A 46 16.11 4.30 -18.14
C ILE A 46 16.16 3.44 -16.87
N ASN A 47 16.34 4.06 -15.70
CA ASN A 47 16.54 3.40 -14.41
C ASN A 47 15.42 3.66 -13.40
N GLU A 48 14.33 4.34 -13.75
CA GLU A 48 13.27 4.72 -12.81
C GLU A 48 11.88 4.37 -13.34
N ILE A 49 11.10 3.69 -12.50
CA ILE A 49 9.69 3.37 -12.70
C ILE A 49 8.89 4.11 -11.65
N VAL A 50 7.73 4.62 -12.07
CA VAL A 50 6.77 5.29 -11.22
C VAL A 50 5.49 4.46 -11.20
N THR A 51 5.07 4.07 -10.00
CA THR A 51 3.83 3.35 -9.80
C THR A 51 2.86 4.23 -9.04
N SER A 52 1.66 4.40 -9.59
CA SER A 52 0.59 5.21 -9.01
C SER A 52 -0.46 4.33 -8.35
N TYR A 53 -0.92 4.75 -7.18
CA TYR A 53 -2.03 4.14 -6.46
C TYR A 53 -3.05 5.21 -6.07
N VAL A 54 -4.34 4.88 -6.20
CA VAL A 54 -5.45 5.80 -5.91
C VAL A 54 -6.30 5.27 -4.77
N ARG A 55 -6.79 6.18 -3.93
CA ARG A 55 -7.62 5.83 -2.78
C ARG A 55 -8.90 5.13 -3.21
N ALA A 56 -9.21 4.02 -2.57
CA ALA A 56 -10.41 3.22 -2.84
C ALA A 56 -11.70 3.93 -2.41
N ALA A 57 -11.70 4.50 -1.20
CA ALA A 57 -12.84 5.22 -0.63
C ALA A 57 -12.36 6.23 0.42
N PRO A 58 -13.06 7.38 0.57
CA PRO A 58 -12.81 8.30 1.67
C PRO A 58 -13.21 7.64 3.00
N ARG A 59 -12.38 7.83 4.02
CA ARG A 59 -12.80 7.59 5.40
C ARG A 59 -13.62 8.81 5.85
N GLY A 60 -14.61 8.64 6.71
CA GLY A 60 -15.41 9.75 7.27
C GLY A 60 -14.61 10.72 8.16
N LEU A 61 -13.29 10.78 8.00
CA LEU A 61 -12.34 11.66 8.68
C LEU A 61 -11.61 12.51 7.64
N SER A 62 -11.06 13.65 8.06
CA SER A 62 -10.24 14.51 7.22
C SER A 62 -8.94 13.78 6.85
N ASP A 63 -8.95 13.15 5.68
CA ASP A 63 -7.90 12.26 5.22
C ASP A 63 -7.39 12.82 3.89
N TYR A 64 -6.21 13.48 3.91
CA TYR A 64 -5.78 14.39 2.86
C TYR A 64 -5.19 13.71 1.62
N VAL A 65 -4.72 12.46 1.73
CA VAL A 65 -3.93 11.77 0.67
C VAL A 65 -4.82 10.91 -0.25
N THR A 66 -5.18 11.41 -1.42
CA THR A 66 -5.98 10.68 -2.42
C THR A 66 -5.13 9.77 -3.32
N ARG A 67 -3.84 10.05 -3.46
CA ARG A 67 -2.94 9.35 -4.37
C ARG A 67 -1.59 9.07 -3.71
N ILE A 68 -0.99 7.94 -4.05
CA ILE A 68 0.37 7.58 -3.65
C ILE A 68 1.17 7.32 -4.92
N THR A 69 2.32 7.98 -5.03
CA THR A 69 3.27 7.80 -6.13
C THR A 69 4.52 7.15 -5.58
N VAL A 70 4.86 5.96 -6.10
CA VAL A 70 6.02 5.17 -5.67
C VAL A 70 7.09 5.20 -6.74
N PHE A 71 8.28 5.67 -6.39
CA PHE A 71 9.47 5.69 -7.24
C PHE A 71 10.32 4.46 -6.96
N SER A 72 10.58 3.64 -7.97
CA SER A 72 11.38 2.42 -7.88
C SER A 72 12.43 2.32 -8.99
N SER A 73 13.47 1.52 -8.76
CA SER A 73 14.51 1.29 -9.75
C SER A 73 14.05 0.32 -10.83
N ALA A 74 14.20 0.70 -12.11
CA ALA A 74 13.83 -0.14 -13.25
C ALA A 74 14.77 -1.35 -13.47
N THR A 75 15.99 -1.26 -12.96
CA THR A 75 17.08 -2.21 -13.24
C THR A 75 17.36 -3.17 -12.10
N LYS A 76 16.75 -2.99 -10.93
CA LYS A 76 16.88 -3.96 -9.84
C LYS A 76 15.89 -5.10 -10.01
N LEU A 77 16.37 -6.24 -10.51
CA LEU A 77 15.78 -7.52 -10.14
C LEU A 77 16.29 -7.85 -8.72
N ASN A 78 15.39 -8.09 -7.78
CA ASN A 78 15.74 -8.58 -6.45
C ASN A 78 16.22 -10.04 -6.55
N GLU A 79 17.42 -10.26 -7.10
CA GLU A 79 18.02 -11.58 -7.29
C GLU A 79 18.33 -12.29 -5.96
N LYS A 80 18.29 -11.59 -4.82
CA LYS A 80 18.70 -12.12 -3.50
C LYS A 80 17.81 -11.71 -2.32
N GLY A 81 16.52 -11.44 -2.54
CA GLY A 81 15.56 -11.28 -1.44
C GLY A 81 15.97 -10.26 -0.35
N GLY A 82 16.67 -9.19 -0.73
CA GLY A 82 17.05 -8.13 0.20
C GLY A 82 15.86 -7.23 0.54
N SER A 83 15.76 -6.81 1.80
CA SER A 83 14.78 -5.81 2.23
C SER A 83 15.01 -4.48 1.50
N GLU A 84 13.93 -3.87 1.01
CA GLU A 84 13.93 -2.51 0.47
C GLU A 84 13.40 -1.56 1.53
N CYS A 85 14.07 -0.42 1.69
CA CYS A 85 13.63 0.65 2.59
C CYS A 85 12.98 1.76 1.76
N CYS A 86 12.10 2.53 2.38
CA CYS A 86 11.36 3.59 1.71
C CYS A 86 11.51 4.92 2.46
N ASP A 87 11.65 6.00 1.68
CA ASP A 87 11.59 7.37 2.20
C ASP A 87 10.28 8.01 1.74
N ILE A 88 9.63 8.74 2.66
CA ILE A 88 8.52 9.64 2.31
C ILE A 88 9.14 10.98 1.95
N VAL A 89 9.25 11.26 0.66
CA VAL A 89 10.05 12.38 0.13
C VAL A 89 9.27 13.70 0.20
N HIS A 90 7.95 13.64 0.02
CA HIS A 90 7.14 14.85 -0.05
C HIS A 90 5.70 14.61 0.40
N VAL A 91 5.21 15.51 1.27
CA VAL A 91 3.80 15.64 1.68
C VAL A 91 3.45 17.14 1.83
N ASP A 92 3.94 18.03 0.96
CA ASP A 92 3.49 19.44 1.05
C ASP A 92 2.19 19.68 0.29
N GLY A 93 1.15 20.01 1.06
CA GLY A 93 0.02 20.83 0.62
C GLY A 93 -0.94 20.27 -0.43
N LYS A 94 -0.71 19.08 -0.98
CA LYS A 94 -1.59 18.45 -1.98
C LYS A 94 -1.72 16.96 -1.72
N ASP A 95 -2.85 16.47 -2.17
CA ASP A 95 -3.46 15.15 -2.06
C ASP A 95 -2.62 13.93 -2.52
N VAL A 96 -1.33 14.11 -2.76
CA VAL A 96 -0.43 13.10 -3.29
C VAL A 96 0.72 12.87 -2.31
N ALA A 97 0.93 11.61 -1.89
CA ALA A 97 2.09 11.21 -1.12
C ALA A 97 3.16 10.59 -2.03
N GLU A 98 4.39 11.06 -1.93
CA GLU A 98 5.52 10.54 -2.71
C GLU A 98 6.42 9.64 -1.86
N VAL A 99 6.59 8.40 -2.34
CA VAL A 99 7.38 7.36 -1.68
C VAL A 99 8.51 6.94 -2.59
N LYS A 100 9.75 6.93 -2.10
CA LYS A 100 10.92 6.49 -2.87
C LYS A 100 11.50 5.21 -2.28
N LEU A 101 11.53 4.15 -3.07
CA LEU A 101 12.18 2.89 -2.70
C LEU A 101 13.69 3.00 -2.91
N ARG A 102 14.46 2.52 -1.93
CA ARG A 102 15.92 2.51 -1.94
C ARG A 102 16.48 1.30 -1.19
N THR A 103 17.80 1.11 -1.28
CA THR A 103 18.50 0.21 -0.37
C THR A 103 18.41 0.75 1.05
N CYS A 104 18.19 -0.16 2.01
CA CYS A 104 18.35 0.13 3.42
C CYS A 104 19.80 0.54 3.71
N MET A 105 19.96 1.52 4.59
CA MET A 105 21.26 1.89 5.14
C MET A 105 21.73 0.80 6.11
N LYS A 106 23.04 0.76 6.36
CA LYS A 106 23.59 -0.11 7.40
C LYS A 106 22.99 0.31 8.74
N ASP A 107 22.52 -0.66 9.52
CA ASP A 107 21.91 -0.48 10.83
C ASP A 107 20.61 0.34 10.84
N GLU A 108 19.95 0.49 9.67
CA GLU A 108 18.61 1.06 9.59
C GLU A 108 17.60 0.12 10.26
N ILE A 109 16.87 0.63 11.25
CA ILE A 109 15.87 -0.13 11.98
C ILE A 109 14.67 -0.35 11.06
N ILE A 110 14.44 -1.60 10.68
CA ILE A 110 13.26 -2.03 9.92
C ILE A 110 12.21 -2.46 10.95
N ALA A 111 11.12 -1.72 11.05
CA ALA A 111 10.00 -1.97 11.97
C ALA A 111 8.96 -2.94 11.40
#